data_AF-A0A1M3E410-F1
#
_entry.id   AF-A0A1M3E410-F1
#
_cell.length_a   1.000
_cell.length_b   1.000
_cell.length_c   1.000
_cell.angle_alpha   90.00
_cell.angle_beta   90.00
_cell.angle_gamma   90.00
#
_symmetry.space_group_name_H-M   'P 1'
#
loop_
_entity.id
_entity.type
_entity.pdbx_description
1 polymer ?
#
loop_
_entity_poly.entity_id
_entity_poly.type
_entity_poly.pdbx_seq_one_letter_code
_entity_poly.pdbx_strand_id
1 'polypeptide(L)'
;MGYQSIQDSLMQHLDKNKISTGALYDRVNPIARLTQLKNKHGEPVVTGFNHALQAWDELYRAAYDKDNLLPLEYAENIIIQNQQERNAISLGYIAFNFNSIDPEAFDAGAI
;
A
#
# COMPACT_ATOMS: atom_id res chain seq x y z
N MET A 1 12.02 16.67 -7.24
CA MET A 1 12.16 15.48 -6.38
C MET A 1 10.77 14.94 -6.09
N GLY A 2 10.55 13.63 -6.22
CA GLY A 2 9.25 13.01 -5.93
C GLY A 2 9.07 12.73 -4.43
N TYR A 3 7.82 12.60 -3.96
CA TYR A 3 7.52 12.31 -2.54
C TYR A 3 8.34 11.14 -1.98
N GLN A 4 8.38 10.02 -2.72
CA GLN A 4 9.10 8.81 -2.29
C GLN A 4 10.60 9.03 -2.17
N SER A 5 11.22 9.82 -3.06
CA SER A 5 12.65 10.15 -2.93
C SER A 5 12.96 10.99 -1.69
N ILE A 6 12.02 11.84 -1.28
CA ILE A 6 12.15 12.64 -0.05
C ILE A 6 12.03 11.72 1.17
N GLN A 7 11.03 10.84 1.19
CA GLN A 7 10.88 9.87 2.28
C GLN A 7 12.07 8.92 2.37
N ASP A 8 12.59 8.43 1.24
CA ASP A 8 13.78 7.59 1.21
C ASP A 8 15.00 8.30 1.84
N SER A 9 15.14 9.62 1.60
CA SER A 9 16.20 10.41 2.22
C SER A 9 16.00 10.59 3.72
N LEU A 10 14.76 10.76 4.19
CA LEU A 10 14.46 10.91 5.62
C LEU A 10 14.63 9.58 6.36
N MET A 11 14.26 8.47 5.72
CA MET A 11 14.26 7.14 6.30
C MET A 11 15.53 6.33 5.99
N GLN A 12 16.55 6.95 5.40
CA GLN A 12 17.78 6.24 5.01
C GLN A 12 18.51 5.57 6.19
N HIS A 13 18.34 6.11 7.40
CA HIS A 13 18.96 5.60 8.63
C HIS A 13 18.07 4.63 9.42
N LEU A 14 16.86 4.35 8.93
CA LEU A 14 15.94 3.43 9.58
C LEU A 14 16.45 1.99 9.47
N ASP A 15 16.51 1.27 10.59
CA ASP A 15 16.82 -0.16 10.59
C ASP A 15 15.65 -0.96 9.98
N LYS A 16 15.76 -1.26 8.69
CA LYS A 16 14.73 -1.97 7.92
C LYS A 16 14.47 -3.39 8.45
N ASN A 17 15.38 -3.98 9.23
CA ASN A 17 15.16 -5.29 9.84
C ASN A 17 14.04 -5.27 10.90
N LYS A 18 13.66 -4.08 11.41
CA LYS A 18 12.52 -3.91 12.32
C LYS A 18 11.17 -3.90 11.58
N ILE A 19 11.18 -3.83 10.25
CA ILE A 19 9.99 -3.78 9.40
C ILE A 19 9.68 -5.21 8.96
N SER A 20 9.11 -6.00 9.86
CA SER A 20 8.88 -7.44 9.67
C SER A 20 8.01 -7.81 8.45
N THR A 21 7.18 -6.88 7.98
CA THR A 21 6.34 -7.04 6.80
C THR A 21 7.08 -6.79 5.49
N GLY A 22 8.28 -6.21 5.53
CA GLY A 22 9.04 -5.81 4.34
C GLY A 22 8.47 -4.59 3.62
N ALA A 23 7.48 -3.91 4.20
CA ALA A 23 6.86 -2.71 3.63
C ALA A 23 6.62 -1.63 4.69
N LEU A 24 6.92 -0.39 4.32
CA LEU A 24 6.66 0.79 5.16
C LEU A 24 5.76 1.76 4.41
N TYR A 25 4.50 1.85 4.82
CA TYR A 25 3.47 2.59 4.09
C TYR A 25 3.77 4.09 4.04
N ASP A 26 4.34 4.68 5.09
CA ASP A 26 4.71 6.10 5.14
C ASP A 26 5.88 6.49 4.21
N ARG A 27 6.55 5.49 3.60
CA ARG A 27 7.55 5.71 2.56
C ARG A 27 6.94 6.27 1.27
N VAL A 28 5.62 6.13 1.09
CA VAL A 28 4.86 6.62 -0.08
C VAL A 28 3.71 7.50 0.36
N ASN A 29 3.14 8.25 -0.57
CA ASN A 29 2.05 9.16 -0.26
C ASN A 29 0.75 8.34 -0.06
N PRO A 30 0.13 8.35 1.12
CA PRO A 30 -0.98 7.45 1.44
C PRO A 30 -2.33 8.03 0.97
N ILE A 31 -2.54 8.11 -0.35
CA ILE A 31 -3.79 8.64 -0.95
C ILE A 31 -4.95 7.67 -0.71
N ALA A 32 -4.70 6.36 -0.76
CA ALA A 32 -5.68 5.32 -0.45
C ALA A 32 -6.03 5.23 1.04
N ARG A 33 -5.27 5.89 1.92
CA ARG A 33 -5.53 5.98 3.37
C ARG A 33 -5.81 4.62 4.01
N LEU A 34 -5.01 3.61 3.67
CA LEU A 34 -5.24 2.22 4.11
C LEU A 34 -5.27 2.04 5.63
N THR A 35 -4.56 2.89 6.37
CA THR A 35 -4.58 2.93 7.85
C THR A 35 -5.94 3.34 8.42
N GLN A 36 -6.76 4.05 7.65
CA GLN A 36 -8.06 4.60 8.03
C GLN A 36 -9.23 3.86 7.38
N LEU A 37 -8.95 2.85 6.53
CA LEU A 37 -9.97 2.14 5.77
C LEU A 37 -10.71 1.10 6.62
N LYS A 38 -11.52 1.60 7.56
CA LYS A 38 -12.37 0.79 8.44
C LYS A 38 -13.78 1.34 8.43
N ASN A 39 -14.77 0.46 8.53
CA ASN A 39 -16.15 0.87 8.71
C ASN A 39 -16.35 1.42 10.14
N LYS A 40 -17.56 1.90 10.46
CA LYS A 40 -17.90 2.43 11.79
C LYS A 40 -17.72 1.44 12.95
N HIS A 41 -17.56 0.15 12.66
CA HIS A 41 -17.33 -0.94 13.62
C HIS A 41 -15.87 -1.41 13.65
N GLY A 42 -14.98 -0.78 12.89
CA GLY A 42 -13.57 -1.17 12.81
C GLY A 42 -13.28 -2.30 11.81
N GLU A 43 -14.26 -2.73 11.02
CA GLU A 43 -14.13 -3.85 10.08
C GLU A 43 -13.67 -3.37 8.70
N PRO A 44 -13.06 -4.26 7.88
CA PRO A 44 -12.64 -3.92 6.51
C PRO A 44 -13.79 -3.37 5.66
N VAL A 45 -13.51 -2.34 4.86
CA VAL A 45 -14.48 -1.70 3.95
C VAL A 45 -14.33 -2.27 2.54
N VAL A 46 -15.46 -2.54 1.87
CA VAL A 46 -15.48 -2.82 0.43
C VAL A 46 -15.35 -1.50 -0.33
N THR A 47 -14.34 -1.38 -1.19
CA THR A 47 -14.08 -0.16 -1.98
C THR A 47 -14.25 -0.38 -3.47
N GLY A 48 -14.33 0.71 -4.23
CA GLY A 48 -14.37 0.66 -5.69
C GLY A 48 -13.02 0.32 -6.32
N PHE A 49 -13.06 0.02 -7.61
CA PHE A 49 -11.91 -0.39 -8.43
C PHE A 49 -10.73 0.59 -8.39
N ASN A 50 -10.97 1.88 -8.66
CA ASN A 50 -9.90 2.89 -8.69
C ASN A 50 -9.19 3.02 -7.34
N HIS A 51 -9.94 2.83 -6.24
CA HIS A 51 -9.36 2.83 -4.91
C HIS A 51 -8.47 1.61 -4.67
N ALA A 52 -8.88 0.43 -5.15
CA ALA A 52 -8.07 -0.79 -5.07
C ALA A 52 -6.76 -0.67 -5.88
N LEU A 53 -6.81 -0.08 -7.09
CA LEU A 53 -5.60 0.19 -7.87
C LEU A 53 -4.67 1.17 -7.17
N GLN A 54 -5.20 2.28 -6.64
CA GLN A 54 -4.42 3.25 -5.87
C GLN A 54 -3.77 2.59 -4.64
N ALA A 55 -4.53 1.77 -3.92
CA ALA A 55 -4.02 1.00 -2.79
C ALA A 55 -2.90 0.04 -3.20
N TRP A 56 -3.05 -0.66 -4.31
CA TRP A 56 -2.03 -1.58 -4.81
C TRP A 56 -0.75 -0.85 -5.22
N ASP A 57 -0.85 0.27 -5.95
CA ASP A 57 0.32 1.09 -6.32
C ASP A 57 1.09 1.54 -5.08
N GLU A 58 0.38 2.05 -4.08
CA GLU A 58 1.00 2.51 -2.84
C GLU A 58 1.70 1.37 -2.10
N LEU A 59 1.04 0.22 -1.93
CA LEU A 59 1.64 -0.95 -1.27
C LEU A 59 2.84 -1.48 -2.04
N TYR A 60 2.73 -1.59 -3.37
CA TYR A 60 3.82 -2.01 -4.24
C TYR A 60 5.02 -1.07 -4.09
N ARG A 61 4.81 0.25 -4.08
CA ARG A 61 5.88 1.24 -3.93
C ARG A 61 6.44 1.32 -2.51
N ALA A 62 5.64 1.03 -1.49
CA ALA A 62 6.03 0.97 -0.08
C ALA A 62 6.90 -0.26 0.23
N ALA A 63 6.72 -1.35 -0.51
CA ALA A 63 7.51 -2.57 -0.36
C ALA A 63 9.00 -2.33 -0.69
N TYR A 64 9.87 -2.89 0.15
CA TYR A 64 11.32 -2.91 -0.10
C TYR A 64 11.72 -4.00 -1.08
N ASP A 65 11.01 -5.13 -1.03
CA ASP A 65 11.15 -6.25 -1.96
C ASP A 65 9.86 -6.36 -2.79
N LYS A 66 10.01 -6.42 -4.11
CA LYS A 66 8.92 -6.47 -5.08
C LYS A 66 8.93 -7.76 -5.89
N ASP A 67 9.88 -8.66 -5.65
CA ASP A 67 10.13 -9.82 -6.50
C ASP A 67 8.93 -10.78 -6.53
N ASN A 68 8.15 -10.78 -5.46
CA ASN A 68 6.94 -11.59 -5.31
C ASN A 68 5.64 -10.80 -5.46
N LEU A 69 5.71 -9.52 -5.84
CA LEU A 69 4.54 -8.67 -6.03
C LEU A 69 4.19 -8.54 -7.51
N LEU A 70 2.90 -8.64 -7.81
CA LEU A 70 2.39 -8.40 -9.15
C LEU A 70 2.62 -6.92 -9.53
N PRO A 71 3.34 -6.61 -10.62
CA PRO A 71 3.49 -5.23 -11.05
C PRO A 71 2.13 -4.61 -11.39
N LEU A 72 1.96 -3.31 -11.13
CA LEU A 72 0.69 -2.60 -11.32
C LEU A 72 0.13 -2.77 -12.74
N GLU A 73 0.97 -2.68 -13.76
CA GLU A 73 0.57 -2.84 -15.17
C GLU A 73 -0.05 -4.22 -15.44
N TYR A 74 0.46 -5.27 -14.81
CA TYR A 74 -0.12 -6.61 -14.92
C TYR A 74 -1.44 -6.72 -14.15
N ALA A 75 -1.54 -6.09 -12.98
CA ALA A 75 -2.79 -6.03 -12.22
C ALA A 75 -3.91 -5.32 -13.01
N GLU A 76 -3.60 -4.19 -13.65
CA GLU A 76 -4.54 -3.46 -14.50
C GLU A 76 -4.98 -4.29 -15.71
N ASN A 77 -4.04 -4.94 -16.40
CA ASN A 77 -4.33 -5.74 -17.59
C ASN A 77 -5.25 -6.94 -17.30
N ILE A 78 -5.01 -7.67 -16.21
CA ILE A 78 -5.87 -8.79 -15.79
C ILE A 78 -7.31 -8.31 -15.57
N ILE A 79 -7.47 -7.12 -14.99
CA ILE A 79 -8.80 -6.59 -14.66
C ILE A 79 -9.52 -6.09 -15.93
N ILE A 80 -8.81 -5.42 -16.85
CA ILE A 80 -9.36 -4.98 -18.14
C ILE A 80 -9.81 -6.19 -18.98
N GLN A 81 -9.00 -7.24 -19.05
CA GLN A 81 -9.35 -8.47 -19.79
C GLN A 81 -10.63 -9.11 -19.24
N ASN A 82 -10.71 -9.31 -17.93
CA ASN A 82 -11.92 -9.89 -17.31
C ASN A 82 -13.19 -9.06 -17.56
N GLN A 83 -13.08 -7.72 -17.60
CA GLN A 83 -14.21 -6.84 -17.89
C GLN A 83 -14.66 -6.94 -19.37
N GLN A 84 -13.73 -7.04 -20.30
CA GLN A 84 -14.01 -7.14 -21.74
C GLN A 84 -14.67 -8.48 -22.10
N GLU A 85 -14.26 -9.56 -21.45
CA GLU A 85 -14.75 -10.92 -21.75
C GLU A 85 -16.16 -11.21 -21.21
N ARG A 86 -16.76 -10.32 -20.39
CA ARG A 86 -18.13 -10.38 -19.86
C ARG A 86 -18.55 -11.71 -19.18
N ASN A 87 -17.60 -12.59 -18.88
CA ASN A 87 -17.86 -13.93 -18.34
C ASN A 87 -17.56 -14.06 -16.84
N ALA A 88 -17.14 -12.99 -16.16
CA ALA A 88 -16.76 -13.05 -14.75
C ALA A 88 -17.09 -11.76 -13.98
N ILE A 89 -17.39 -11.93 -12.68
CA ILE A 89 -17.28 -10.83 -11.71
C ILE A 89 -15.79 -10.75 -11.32
N SER A 90 -15.14 -9.64 -11.65
CA SER A 90 -13.77 -9.38 -11.21
C SER A 90 -13.78 -9.01 -9.73
N LEU A 91 -13.52 -9.98 -8.87
CA LEU A 91 -13.25 -9.76 -7.46
C LEU A 91 -11.75 -9.63 -7.26
N GLY A 92 -11.28 -8.41 -6.98
CA GLY A 92 -9.92 -8.16 -6.55
C GLY A 92 -9.80 -8.28 -5.03
N TYR A 93 -8.82 -9.04 -4.55
CA TYR A 93 -8.49 -9.11 -3.13
C TYR A 93 -7.02 -8.74 -2.94
N ILE A 94 -6.78 -7.73 -2.10
CA ILE A 94 -5.44 -7.30 -1.71
C ILE A 94 -5.18 -7.88 -0.31
N ALA A 95 -4.45 -8.99 -0.25
CA ALA A 95 -3.90 -9.51 0.99
C ALA A 95 -2.49 -8.94 1.16
N PHE A 96 -2.34 -7.94 2.02
CA PHE A 96 -1.04 -7.31 2.24
C PHE A 96 -0.91 -6.88 3.70
N ASN A 97 0.26 -7.12 4.29
CA ASN A 97 0.63 -6.60 5.60
C ASN A 97 1.67 -5.51 5.41
N PHE A 98 1.56 -4.42 6.16
CA PHE A 98 2.50 -3.31 6.12
C PHE A 98 2.70 -2.74 7.51
N ASN A 99 3.84 -2.07 7.71
CA ASN A 99 4.06 -1.23 8.88
C ASN A 99 3.75 0.23 8.54
N SER A 100 3.35 0.99 9.54
CA SER A 100 3.33 2.45 9.52
C SER A 100 4.09 3.00 10.72
N ILE A 101 4.57 4.24 10.62
CA ILE A 101 5.11 5.01 11.73
C ILE A 101 3.95 5.36 12.65
N ASP A 102 4.18 5.21 13.95
CA ASP A 102 3.29 5.75 14.97
C ASP A 102 3.47 7.27 15.02
N PRO A 103 2.45 8.08 14.68
CA PRO A 103 2.54 9.54 14.75
C PRO A 103 2.91 10.04 16.15
N GLU A 104 2.53 9.31 17.21
CA GLU A 104 2.82 9.69 18.60
C GLU A 104 4.28 9.44 18.99
N ALA A 105 5.02 8.63 18.22
CA ALA A 105 6.45 8.41 18.47
C ALA A 105 7.29 9.68 18.31
N PHE A 106 6.82 10.65 17.50
CA PHE A 106 7.45 11.96 17.34
C PHE A 106 7.33 12.80 18.62
N ASP A 107 6.15 12.82 19.23
CA ASP A 107 5.88 13.62 20.45
C ASP A 107 6.56 13.01 21.68
N ALA A 108 6.79 11.70 21.67
CA ALA A 108 7.50 10.98 22.74
C ALA A 108 9.04 11.05 22.63
N GLY A 109 9.60 11.64 21.57
CA GLY A 109 11.05 11.70 21.34
C GLY A 109 11.69 10.34 21.02
N ALA A 110 10.90 9.40 20.50
CA ALA A 110 11.37 8.06 20.11
C ALA A 110 11.95 8.00 18.68
N ILE A 111 11.91 9.13 17.96
CA ILE A 111 12.48 9.37 16.64
C ILE A 111 13.14 10.76 16.60
#